data_AF-A0A1R2AVN2-F1
#
_entry.id   AF-A0A1R2AVN2-F1
#
_cell.length_a   1.000
_cell.length_b   1.000
_cell.length_c   1.000
_cell.angle_alpha   90.00
_cell.angle_beta   90.00
_cell.angle_gamma   90.00
#
_symmetry.space_group_name_H-M   'P 1'
#
loop_
_entity.id
_entity.type
_entity.pdbx_description
1 polymer ?
#
loop_
_entity_poly.entity_id
_entity_poly.type
_entity_poly.pdbx_seq_one_letter_code
_entity_poly.pdbx_strand_id
1 'polypeptide(L)'
;MLVFVCIRVIEQKYLFLVIRFMSGICTGICSAIPPIFLHEIAPKEAIGFLGIIIQLMITFGILVNFLFAQMFEMLLHGDLILKMIMIVPIIPLIVQSYFFMSYFTFDTPKWLLLMSRNADMEMVLRKIYKPWAWQSRISFLDEDKVSIKSIHENLPGMLARSWEKPMALVYILCFIQQFSGISL
;
A
#
# COMPACT_ATOMS: atom_id res chain seq x y z
N MET A 1 -9.02 -17.89 -21.98
CA MET A 1 -7.68 -18.29 -22.45
C MET A 1 -6.60 -18.09 -21.37
N LEU A 2 -6.48 -16.90 -20.75
CA LEU A 2 -5.55 -16.63 -19.64
C LEU A 2 -5.69 -17.58 -18.43
N VAL A 3 -6.93 -17.87 -18.02
CA VAL A 3 -7.21 -18.78 -16.88
C VAL A 3 -6.67 -20.19 -17.11
N PHE A 4 -6.79 -20.73 -18.32
CA PHE A 4 -6.26 -22.06 -18.67
C PHE A 4 -4.73 -22.09 -18.75
N VAL A 5 -4.09 -20.97 -19.12
CA VAL A 5 -2.63 -20.83 -19.09
C VAL A 5 -2.12 -20.81 -17.65
N CYS A 6 -2.77 -20.06 -16.75
CA CYS A 6 -2.43 -20.05 -15.33
C CYS A 6 -2.57 -21.45 -14.70
N ILE A 7 -3.60 -22.21 -15.09
CA ILE A 7 -3.82 -23.58 -14.61
C ILE A 7 -2.69 -24.53 -15.05
N ARG A 8 -2.23 -24.43 -16.30
CA ARG A 8 -1.10 -25.23 -16.84
C ARG A 8 0.23 -24.88 -16.19
N VAL A 9 0.44 -23.61 -15.86
CA VAL A 9 1.66 -23.11 -15.21
C VAL A 9 1.82 -23.66 -13.78
N ILE A 10 0.71 -23.90 -13.07
CA ILE A 10 0.70 -24.41 -11.69
C ILE A 10 1.16 -25.88 -11.59
N GLU A 11 1.08 -26.66 -12.67
CA GLU A 11 1.50 -28.07 -12.67
C GLU A 11 3.04 -28.25 -12.57
N GLN A 12 3.81 -27.19 -12.86
CA GLN A 12 5.27 -27.19 -12.73
C GLN A 12 5.72 -26.68 -11.35
N LYS A 13 6.19 -27.60 -10.49
CA LYS A 13 6.57 -27.30 -9.09
C LYS A 13 7.57 -26.13 -8.94
N TYR A 14 8.57 -26.05 -9.83
CA TYR A 14 9.57 -24.98 -9.81
C TYR A 14 8.98 -23.61 -10.18
N LEU A 15 8.13 -23.59 -11.20
CA LEU A 15 7.48 -22.36 -11.66
C LEU A 15 6.50 -21.83 -10.61
N PHE A 16 5.78 -22.73 -9.93
CA PHE A 16 4.90 -22.40 -8.82
C PHE A 16 5.64 -21.71 -7.66
N LEU A 17 6.82 -22.23 -7.28
CA LEU A 17 7.65 -21.63 -6.23
C LEU A 17 8.11 -20.22 -6.60
N VAL A 18 8.58 -20.03 -7.85
CA VAL A 18 9.03 -18.71 -8.34
C VAL A 18 7.87 -17.71 -8.34
N ILE A 19 6.68 -18.11 -8.80
CA ILE A 19 5.49 -17.24 -8.81
C ILE A 19 5.10 -16.85 -7.38
N ARG A 20 5.18 -17.77 -6.41
CA ARG A 20 4.89 -17.45 -5.00
C ARG A 20 5.90 -16.48 -4.40
N PHE A 21 7.18 -16.66 -4.70
CA PHE A 21 8.23 -15.75 -4.26
C PHE A 21 8.02 -14.34 -4.83
N MET A 22 7.78 -14.24 -6.13
CA MET A 22 7.51 -12.94 -6.79
C MET A 22 6.23 -12.30 -6.27
N SER A 23 5.16 -13.09 -6.09
CA SER A 23 3.90 -12.60 -5.52
C SER A 23 4.11 -12.01 -4.13
N GLY A 24 4.90 -12.67 -3.26
CA GLY A 24 5.22 -12.13 -1.93
C GLY A 24 5.90 -10.75 -1.99
N ILE A 25 6.90 -10.60 -2.86
CA ILE A 25 7.59 -9.32 -3.06
C ILE A 25 6.62 -8.25 -3.57
N CYS A 26 5.85 -8.56 -4.62
CA CYS A 26 4.88 -7.63 -5.19
C CYS A 26 3.84 -7.19 -4.15
N THR A 27 3.31 -8.14 -3.38
CA THR A 27 2.28 -7.85 -2.38
C THR A 27 2.82 -6.97 -1.26
N GLY A 28 4.06 -7.20 -0.80
CA GLY A 28 4.71 -6.38 0.21
C GLY A 28 5.00 -4.94 -0.25
N ILE A 29 5.40 -4.75 -1.51
CA ILE A 29 5.55 -3.40 -2.08
C ILE A 29 4.18 -2.72 -2.17
N CYS A 30 3.17 -3.43 -2.69
CA CYS A 30 1.82 -2.89 -2.85
C CYS A 30 1.14 -2.56 -1.52
N SER A 31 1.40 -3.29 -0.42
CA SER A 31 0.80 -3.01 0.88
C SER A 31 1.33 -1.75 1.55
N ALA A 32 2.54 -1.30 1.18
CA ALA A 32 3.12 -0.08 1.72
C ALA A 32 2.56 1.20 1.07
N ILE A 33 2.03 1.10 -0.17
CA ILE A 33 1.58 2.27 -0.94
C ILE A 33 0.34 2.95 -0.32
N PRO A 34 -0.75 2.24 0.07
CA PRO A 34 -1.95 2.88 0.61
C PRO A 34 -1.72 3.78 1.84
N PRO A 35 -0.98 3.36 2.89
CA PRO A 35 -0.76 4.23 4.04
C PRO A 35 0.11 5.44 3.69
N ILE A 36 1.14 5.26 2.85
CA ILE A 36 1.96 6.38 2.36
C ILE A 36 1.08 7.39 1.64
N PHE A 37 0.30 6.92 0.67
CA PHE A 37 -0.58 7.74 -0.11
C PHE A 37 -1.61 8.49 0.76
N LEU A 38 -2.16 7.81 1.77
CA LEU A 38 -3.04 8.43 2.75
C LEU A 38 -2.34 9.57 3.50
N HIS A 39 -1.11 9.36 3.96
CA HIS A 39 -0.33 10.39 4.67
C HIS A 39 -0.02 11.60 3.77
N GLU A 40 0.10 11.40 2.46
CA GLU A 40 0.34 12.51 1.52
C GLU A 40 -0.91 13.34 1.25
N ILE A 41 -2.09 12.71 1.18
CA ILE A 41 -3.34 13.38 0.79
C ILE A 41 -4.20 13.82 1.98
N ALA A 42 -4.17 13.13 3.12
CA ALA A 42 -5.13 13.39 4.20
C ALA A 42 -4.75 14.62 5.06
N PRO A 43 -5.75 15.31 5.64
CA PRO A 43 -5.54 16.34 6.66
C PRO A 43 -5.01 15.72 7.96
N LYS A 44 -4.10 16.43 8.67
CA LYS A 44 -3.34 15.90 9.82
C LYS A 44 -4.25 15.35 10.92
N GLU A 45 -5.41 15.96 11.10
CA GLU A 45 -6.39 15.62 12.15
C GLU A 45 -7.10 14.28 11.86
N ALA A 46 -7.23 13.91 10.58
CA ALA A 46 -7.98 12.70 10.18
C ALA A 46 -7.07 11.52 9.79
N ILE A 47 -5.76 11.73 9.61
CA ILE A 47 -4.80 10.68 9.19
C ILE A 47 -4.92 9.43 10.06
N GLY A 48 -4.99 9.58 11.39
CA GLY A 48 -5.09 8.44 12.30
C GLY A 48 -6.38 7.65 12.11
N PHE A 49 -7.52 8.35 12.00
CA PHE A 49 -8.83 7.72 11.78
C PHE A 49 -8.91 7.02 10.41
N LEU A 50 -8.45 7.68 9.35
CA LEU A 50 -8.38 7.10 8.01
C LEU A 50 -7.43 5.90 7.95
N GLY A 51 -6.32 5.93 8.70
CA GLY A 51 -5.39 4.80 8.82
C GLY A 51 -6.07 3.56 9.42
N ILE A 52 -6.88 3.75 10.47
CA ILE A 52 -7.68 2.67 11.07
C ILE A 52 -8.70 2.12 10.06
N ILE A 53 -9.35 2.97 9.27
CA ILE A 53 -10.28 2.50 8.23
C ILE A 53 -9.56 1.64 7.19
N ILE A 54 -8.37 2.05 6.71
CA ILE A 54 -7.58 1.25 5.77
C ILE A 54 -7.27 -0.12 6.39
N GLN A 55 -6.82 -0.15 7.64
CA GLN A 55 -6.53 -1.41 8.34
C GLN A 55 -7.77 -2.29 8.46
N LEU A 56 -8.90 -1.72 8.85
CA LEU A 56 -10.17 -2.44 8.97
C LEU A 56 -10.60 -3.06 7.64
N MET A 57 -10.42 -2.34 6.54
CA MET A 57 -10.74 -2.86 5.19
C MET A 57 -9.82 -4.02 4.78
N ILE A 58 -8.53 -3.97 5.13
CA ILE A 58 -7.60 -5.08 4.91
C ILE A 58 -8.06 -6.32 5.70
N THR A 59 -8.34 -6.16 6.99
CA THR A 59 -8.83 -7.27 7.84
C THR A 59 -10.16 -7.82 7.33
N PHE A 60 -11.07 -6.96 6.88
CA PHE A 60 -12.32 -7.38 6.27
C PHE A 60 -12.10 -8.17 4.98
N GLY A 61 -11.18 -7.75 4.12
CA GLY A 61 -10.81 -8.48 2.91
C GLY A 61 -10.27 -9.89 3.20
N ILE A 62 -9.44 -10.02 4.23
CA ILE A 62 -8.94 -11.33 4.70
C ILE A 62 -10.08 -12.21 5.19
N LEU A 63 -11.02 -11.66 5.98
CA LEU A 63 -12.20 -12.39 6.46
C LEU A 63 -13.06 -12.88 5.29
N VAL A 64 -13.33 -12.02 4.32
CA VAL A 64 -14.09 -12.39 3.11
C VAL A 64 -13.36 -13.47 2.31
N ASN A 65 -12.03 -13.42 2.23
CA ASN A 65 -11.24 -14.46 1.57
C ASN A 65 -11.38 -15.83 2.28
N PHE A 66 -11.37 -15.86 3.61
CA PHE A 66 -11.63 -17.09 4.36
C PHE A 66 -13.06 -17.63 4.13
N LEU A 67 -14.06 -16.76 4.08
CA LEU A 67 -15.44 -17.16 3.77
C LEU A 67 -15.55 -17.77 2.37
N PHE A 68 -14.93 -17.14 1.36
CA PHE A 68 -14.90 -17.69 0.02
C PHE A 68 -14.17 -19.03 -0.04
N ALA A 69 -13.01 -19.15 0.64
CA ALA A 69 -12.27 -20.41 0.69
C ALA A 69 -13.14 -21.55 1.24
N GLN A 70 -13.87 -21.31 2.35
CA GLN A 70 -14.78 -22.28 2.95
C GLN A 70 -15.96 -22.63 2.02
N MET A 71 -16.54 -21.64 1.33
CA MET A 71 -17.61 -21.87 0.36
C MET A 71 -17.15 -22.72 -0.82
N PHE A 72 -15.95 -22.46 -1.35
CA PHE A 72 -15.39 -23.24 -2.46
C PHE A 72 -15.02 -24.67 -2.04
N GLU A 73 -14.56 -24.88 -0.80
CA GLU A 73 -14.30 -26.21 -0.26
C GLU A 73 -15.57 -27.07 -0.17
N MET A 74 -16.71 -26.46 0.15
CA MET A 74 -18.01 -27.16 0.18
C MET A 74 -18.58 -27.46 -1.22
N LEU A 75 -18.24 -26.66 -2.24
CA LEU A 75 -18.85 -26.72 -3.57
C LEU A 75 -18.00 -27.49 -4.61
N LEU A 76 -16.70 -27.57 -4.40
CA LEU A 76 -15.73 -28.20 -5.31
C LEU A 76 -14.94 -29.26 -4.56
N HIS A 77 -14.53 -30.33 -5.25
CA HIS A 77 -13.67 -31.38 -4.69
C HIS A 77 -12.40 -31.53 -5.54
N GLY A 78 -11.25 -31.76 -4.86
CA GLY A 78 -9.95 -32.00 -5.50
C GLY A 78 -9.16 -30.75 -5.90
N ASP A 79 -8.23 -30.89 -6.84
CA ASP A 79 -7.27 -29.85 -7.28
C ASP A 79 -7.91 -28.57 -7.85
N LEU A 80 -9.22 -28.58 -8.12
CA LEU A 80 -9.94 -27.41 -8.61
C LEU A 80 -10.06 -26.30 -7.55
N ILE A 81 -10.11 -26.63 -6.25
CA ILE A 81 -10.26 -25.64 -5.17
C ILE A 81 -9.06 -24.69 -5.17
N LEU A 82 -7.85 -25.24 -5.17
CA LEU A 82 -6.59 -24.48 -5.18
C LEU A 82 -6.48 -23.58 -6.42
N LYS A 83 -6.98 -24.05 -7.57
CA LYS A 83 -7.01 -23.28 -8.81
C LYS A 83 -7.99 -22.11 -8.71
N MET A 84 -9.20 -22.34 -8.21
CA MET A 84 -10.22 -21.29 -8.07
C MET A 84 -9.79 -20.20 -7.08
N ILE A 85 -9.24 -20.57 -5.92
CA ILE A 85 -8.76 -19.60 -4.91
C ILE A 85 -7.68 -18.66 -5.48
N MET A 86 -6.85 -19.12 -6.43
CA MET A 86 -5.84 -18.26 -7.08
C MET A 86 -6.41 -17.35 -8.17
N ILE A 87 -7.52 -17.72 -8.80
CA ILE A 87 -8.10 -16.98 -9.93
C ILE A 87 -9.07 -15.91 -9.45
N VAL A 88 -9.86 -16.19 -8.41
CA VAL A 88 -10.84 -15.26 -7.82
C VAL A 88 -10.26 -13.87 -7.51
N PRO A 89 -9.08 -13.70 -6.90
CA PRO A 89 -8.51 -12.37 -6.62
C PRO A 89 -8.10 -11.57 -7.87
N ILE A 90 -8.05 -12.17 -9.05
CA ILE A 90 -7.80 -11.45 -10.31
C ILE A 90 -8.95 -10.49 -10.63
N ILE A 91 -10.18 -10.84 -10.25
CA ILE A 91 -11.37 -10.01 -10.48
C ILE A 91 -11.27 -8.66 -9.76
N PRO A 92 -11.08 -8.60 -8.42
CA PRO A 92 -10.93 -7.32 -7.73
C PRO A 92 -9.68 -6.55 -8.18
N LEU A 93 -8.61 -7.23 -8.61
CA LEU A 93 -7.43 -6.55 -9.18
C LEU A 93 -7.74 -5.79 -10.47
N ILE A 94 -8.51 -6.40 -11.39
CA ILE A 94 -8.91 -5.75 -12.64
C ILE A 94 -9.84 -4.57 -12.33
N VAL A 95 -10.80 -4.76 -11.42
CA VAL A 95 -11.71 -3.69 -11.00
C VAL A 95 -10.92 -2.55 -10.38
N GLN A 96 -10.01 -2.82 -9.46
CA GLN A 96 -9.16 -1.81 -8.83
C GLN A 96 -8.31 -1.06 -9.87
N SER A 97 -7.69 -1.77 -10.81
CA SER A 97 -6.89 -1.16 -11.89
C SER A 97 -7.73 -0.23 -12.76
N TYR A 98 -8.94 -0.65 -13.13
CA TYR A 98 -9.88 0.18 -13.88
C TYR A 98 -10.30 1.45 -13.11
N PHE A 99 -10.66 1.30 -11.84
CA PHE A 99 -11.00 2.45 -10.99
C PHE A 99 -9.81 3.39 -10.79
N PHE A 100 -8.61 2.86 -10.59
CA PHE A 100 -7.41 3.66 -10.48
C PHE A 100 -7.19 4.47 -11.76
N MET A 101 -7.17 3.83 -12.93
CA MET A 101 -6.97 4.52 -14.20
C MET A 101 -8.07 5.55 -14.54
N SER A 102 -9.32 5.28 -14.14
CA SER A 102 -10.45 6.18 -14.46
C SER A 102 -10.58 7.37 -13.50
N TYR A 103 -10.18 7.24 -12.23
CA TYR A 103 -10.43 8.27 -11.21
C TYR A 103 -9.17 8.97 -10.70
N PHE A 104 -7.98 8.37 -10.85
CA PHE A 104 -6.73 9.06 -10.54
C PHE A 104 -6.24 9.87 -11.72
N THR A 105 -6.61 11.16 -11.74
CA THR A 105 -6.08 12.14 -12.70
C THR A 105 -5.02 13.07 -12.08
N PHE A 106 -4.71 12.92 -10.78
CA PHE A 106 -3.85 13.85 -10.04
C PHE A 106 -2.70 13.12 -9.35
N ASP A 107 -1.48 13.61 -9.58
CA ASP A 107 -0.30 13.20 -8.84
C ASP A 107 -0.35 13.72 -7.40
N THR A 108 0.32 13.04 -6.47
CA THR A 108 0.31 13.46 -5.07
C THR A 108 0.99 14.81 -4.88
N PRO A 109 0.47 15.70 -4.01
CA PRO A 109 1.00 17.05 -3.83
C PRO A 109 2.47 17.06 -3.40
N LYS A 110 2.93 16.07 -2.61
CA LYS A 110 4.35 15.91 -2.25
C LYS A 110 5.24 15.54 -3.44
N TRP A 111 4.74 14.77 -4.40
CA TRP A 111 5.50 14.44 -5.60
C TRP A 111 5.68 15.66 -6.52
N LEU A 112 4.61 16.44 -6.72
CA LEU A 112 4.66 17.69 -7.50
C LEU A 112 5.60 18.74 -6.87
N LEU A 113 5.65 18.75 -5.55
CA LEU A 113 6.54 19.56 -4.73
C LEU A 113 8.03 19.22 -4.96
N LEU A 114 8.37 17.93 -5.03
CA LEU A 114 9.73 17.44 -5.32
C LEU A 114 10.15 17.76 -6.76
N MET A 115 9.21 17.68 -7.71
CA MET A 115 9.43 18.05 -9.11
C MET A 115 9.47 19.57 -9.35
N SER A 116 9.38 20.40 -8.30
CA SER A 116 9.37 21.87 -8.39
C SER A 116 8.21 22.45 -9.23
N ARG A 117 7.12 21.69 -9.40
CA ARG A 117 5.91 22.08 -10.14
C ARG A 117 4.85 22.69 -9.22
N ASN A 118 5.16 23.86 -8.66
CA ASN A 118 4.32 24.49 -7.63
C ASN A 118 2.90 24.86 -8.13
N ALA A 119 2.75 25.24 -9.40
CA ALA A 119 1.45 25.62 -9.98
C ALA A 119 0.46 24.43 -10.06
N ASP A 120 0.94 23.26 -10.47
CA ASP A 120 0.14 22.05 -10.54
C ASP A 120 -0.22 21.54 -9.12
N MET A 121 0.72 21.68 -8.18
CA MET A 121 0.51 21.35 -6.77
C MET A 121 -0.63 22.18 -6.16
N GLU A 122 -0.66 23.50 -6.41
CA GLU A 122 -1.76 24.36 -5.97
C GLU A 122 -3.12 23.94 -6.55
N MET A 123 -3.14 23.56 -7.83
CA MET A 123 -4.37 23.10 -8.51
C MET A 123 -4.91 21.82 -7.87
N VAL A 124 -4.03 20.85 -7.59
CA VAL A 124 -4.39 19.59 -6.92
C VAL A 124 -4.88 19.85 -5.50
N LEU A 125 -4.18 20.70 -4.72
CA LEU A 125 -4.60 21.05 -3.36
C LEU A 125 -5.97 21.74 -3.32
N ARG A 126 -6.26 22.65 -4.26
CA ARG A 126 -7.57 23.30 -4.37
C ARG A 126 -8.70 22.33 -4.70
N LYS A 127 -8.39 21.21 -5.37
CA LYS A 127 -9.37 20.17 -5.70
C LYS A 127 -9.65 19.21 -4.53
N ILE A 128 -8.64 18.95 -3.71
CA ILE A 128 -8.71 18.01 -2.57
C ILE A 128 -9.23 18.72 -1.30
N TYR A 129 -8.86 19.98 -1.07
CA TYR A 129 -9.11 20.69 0.18
C TYR A 129 -10.05 21.88 0.02
N LYS A 130 -10.76 22.23 1.11
CA LYS A 130 -11.59 23.44 1.15
C LYS A 130 -10.72 24.73 1.05
N PRO A 131 -11.28 25.85 0.56
CA PRO A 131 -10.53 27.09 0.24
C PRO A 131 -9.70 27.69 1.40
N TRP A 132 -10.08 27.44 2.65
CA TRP A 132 -9.41 27.96 3.84
C TRP A 132 -8.31 27.03 4.41
N ALA A 133 -8.23 25.77 3.93
CA ALA A 133 -7.30 24.77 4.44
C ALA A 133 -6.05 24.57 3.57
N TRP A 134 -6.11 24.90 2.27
CA TRP A 134 -4.98 24.65 1.36
C TRP A 134 -3.80 25.61 1.58
N GLN A 135 -4.04 26.87 1.97
CA GLN A 135 -2.97 27.86 2.21
C GLN A 135 -2.06 27.45 3.37
N SER A 136 -2.65 26.96 4.47
CA SER A 136 -1.90 26.41 5.61
C SER A 136 -1.12 25.15 5.22
N ARG A 137 -1.62 24.35 4.26
CA ARG A 137 -0.90 23.16 3.78
C ARG A 137 0.33 23.48 2.95
N ILE A 138 0.34 24.59 2.19
CA ILE A 138 1.51 24.99 1.39
C ILE A 138 2.69 25.34 2.29
N SER A 139 2.48 26.11 3.37
CA SER A 139 3.56 26.43 4.31
C SER A 139 4.16 25.18 4.97
N PHE A 140 3.32 24.20 5.32
CA PHE A 140 3.82 22.92 5.84
C PHE A 140 4.59 22.10 4.79
N LEU A 141 4.17 22.13 3.53
CA LEU A 141 4.88 21.43 2.46
C LEU A 141 6.24 22.08 2.16
N ASP A 142 6.35 23.40 2.25
CA ASP A 142 7.64 24.09 2.10
C ASP A 142 8.58 23.85 3.31
N GLU A 143 8.05 23.74 4.54
CA GLU A 143 8.83 23.24 5.69
C GLU A 143 9.31 21.80 5.48
N ASP A 144 8.45 20.93 4.95
CA ASP A 144 8.81 19.56 4.57
C ASP A 144 9.92 19.54 3.49
N LYS A 145 9.92 20.45 2.50
CA LYS A 145 11.03 20.55 1.51
C LYS A 145 12.38 20.85 2.19
N VAL A 146 12.38 21.79 3.13
CA VAL A 146 13.61 22.22 3.84
C VAL A 146 14.15 21.09 4.72
N SER A 147 13.27 20.35 5.38
CA SER A 147 13.67 19.17 6.15
C SER A 147 14.18 18.03 5.26
N ILE A 148 13.55 17.76 4.10
CA ILE A 148 14.01 16.70 3.18
C ILE A 148 15.40 17.02 2.61
N LYS A 149 15.67 18.28 2.22
CA LYS A 149 17.01 18.70 1.75
C LYS A 149 18.07 18.52 2.82
N SER A 150 17.79 18.93 4.05
CA SER A 150 18.74 18.80 5.17
C SER A 150 18.98 17.34 5.59
N ILE A 151 17.98 16.46 5.45
CA ILE A 151 18.13 15.01 5.66
C ILE A 151 19.02 14.39 4.58
N HIS A 152 18.86 14.76 3.30
CA HIS A 152 19.72 14.23 2.24
C HIS A 152 21.18 14.66 2.41
N GLU A 153 21.44 15.90 2.80
CA GLU A 153 22.81 16.41 3.02
C GLU A 153 23.48 15.77 4.25
N ASN A 154 22.70 15.44 5.29
CA ASN A 154 23.22 14.87 6.54
C ASN A 154 23.00 13.35 6.68
N LEU A 155 22.50 12.67 5.66
CA LEU A 155 22.17 11.24 5.68
C LEU A 155 23.32 10.35 6.20
N PRO A 156 24.60 10.55 5.81
CA PRO A 156 25.70 9.74 6.30
C PRO A 156 26.02 9.99 7.78
N GLY A 157 25.76 11.20 8.30
CA GLY A 157 26.03 11.58 9.69
C GLY A 157 24.89 11.29 10.67
N MET A 158 23.64 11.31 10.19
CA MET A 158 22.45 11.05 11.01
C MET A 158 22.25 9.56 11.31
N LEU A 159 22.67 8.68 10.39
CA LEU A 159 22.58 7.22 10.54
C LEU A 159 23.56 6.67 11.60
N ALA A 160 24.64 7.40 11.92
CA ALA A 160 25.79 6.86 12.63
C ALA A 160 25.69 6.83 14.17
N ARG A 161 24.61 7.34 14.80
CA ARG A 161 24.49 7.27 16.27
C ARG A 161 23.12 7.53 16.91
N SER A 162 22.27 8.36 16.31
CA SER A 162 21.08 8.87 17.02
C SER A 162 19.79 8.09 16.74
N TRP A 163 19.73 7.33 15.64
CA TRP A 163 18.51 6.65 15.16
C TRP A 163 18.49 5.15 15.44
N GLU A 164 19.62 4.58 15.88
CA GLU A 164 19.77 3.14 16.11
C GLU A 164 18.81 2.62 17.18
N LYS A 165 18.63 3.37 18.27
CA LYS A 165 17.74 2.98 19.39
C LYS A 165 16.25 2.98 19.00
N PRO A 166 15.69 4.06 18.40
CA PRO A 166 14.29 4.04 17.96
C PRO A 166 14.06 3.04 16.81
N MET A 167 15.01 2.90 15.87
CA MET A 167 14.89 1.91 14.79
C MET A 167 14.94 0.47 15.32
N ALA A 168 15.87 0.16 16.23
CA ALA A 168 15.92 -1.16 16.88
C ALA A 168 14.61 -1.48 17.62
N LEU A 169 14.04 -0.49 18.34
CA LEU A 169 12.75 -0.64 18.98
C LEU A 169 11.64 -0.94 17.96
N VAL A 170 11.57 -0.22 16.84
CA VAL A 170 10.60 -0.47 15.77
C VAL A 170 10.79 -1.88 15.19
N TYR A 171 12.02 -2.30 14.90
CA TYR A 171 12.27 -3.65 14.38
C TYR A 171 11.86 -4.74 15.37
N ILE A 172 12.19 -4.57 16.65
CA ILE A 172 11.79 -5.51 17.71
C ILE A 172 10.27 -5.54 17.86
N LEU A 173 9.60 -4.38 17.83
CA LEU A 173 8.15 -4.29 17.90
C LEU A 173 7.49 -4.97 16.69
N CYS A 174 7.95 -4.71 15.47
CA CYS A 174 7.46 -5.39 14.28
C CYS A 174 7.68 -6.90 14.35
N PHE A 175 8.84 -7.34 14.85
CA PHE A 175 9.12 -8.76 15.03
C PHE A 175 8.16 -9.40 16.02
N ILE A 176 7.92 -8.77 17.17
CA ILE A 176 6.95 -9.25 18.17
C ILE A 176 5.53 -9.27 17.59
N GLN A 177 5.14 -8.26 16.81
CA GLN A 177 3.83 -8.20 16.16
C GLN A 177 3.60 -9.37 15.19
N GLN A 178 4.60 -9.76 14.39
CA GLN A 178 4.51 -10.91 13.50
C GLN A 178 4.29 -12.24 14.26
N PHE A 179 4.89 -12.39 15.44
CA PHE A 179 4.72 -13.58 16.29
C PHE A 179 3.44 -13.55 17.14
N SER A 180 2.89 -12.35 17.41
CA SER A 180 1.67 -12.17 18.19
C SER A 180 0.40 -12.65 17.47
N GLY A 181 0.50 -13.09 16.20
CA GLY A 181 -0.66 -13.48 15.39
C GLY A 181 -1.51 -12.31 14.92
N ILE A 182 -1.06 -11.06 15.14
CA ILE A 182 -1.60 -9.86 14.50
C ILE A 182 -0.96 -9.81 13.10
N SER A 183 -1.35 -10.78 12.28
CA SER A 183 -0.95 -10.80 10.88
C SER A 183 -1.62 -9.62 10.18
N LEU A 184 -0.82 -8.74 9.59
CA LEU A 184 -1.27 -7.89 8.49
C LEU A 184 -1.50 -8.76 7.25
#